data_AF-A0A381WJU9-F1
#
_entry.id   AF-A0A381WJU9-F1
#
_cell.length_a   1.000
_cell.length_b   1.000
_cell.length_c   1.000
_cell.angle_alpha   90.00
_cell.angle_beta   90.00
_cell.angle_gamma   90.00
#
_symmetry.space_group_name_H-M   'P 1'
#
loop_
_entity.id
_entity.type
_entity.pdbx_description
1 polymer ?
#
loop_
_entity_poly.entity_id
_entity_poly.type
_entity_poly.pdbx_seq_one_letter_code
_entity_poly.pdbx_strand_id
1 'polypeptide(L)'
;MEDPDKVRFNLPVALNKMADWQLTIARDVSGAKRTLEQIREALPGSQAAQFASQRLSSLDASEESEAAAEDFNESYRHLVEESAAKDDFTGPLEIPRAVEVDPLQADEAKLQTCLRRVALHPDSINNREELAALYLGHMKQPALAIQQYEHLLTLPGTTIHQKTAWLNKVADIQIKSGETYESIRETLQLIISLNPKAAPAALAEQRIAYLRVEMRGVNKKSKKLQLGSYDEDVGLKS
;
A
#
# COMPACT_ATOMS: atom_id res chain seq x y z
N MET A 1 -23.95 -19.06 31.57
CA MET A 1 -24.07 -20.35 30.87
C MET A 1 -23.28 -20.23 29.59
N GLU A 2 -22.11 -20.85 29.53
CA GLU A 2 -21.30 -20.92 28.31
C GLU A 2 -21.99 -21.86 27.32
N ASP A 3 -22.16 -21.36 26.10
CA ASP A 3 -22.75 -22.08 24.98
C ASP A 3 -21.90 -23.32 24.66
N PRO A 4 -22.48 -24.54 24.64
CA PRO A 4 -21.75 -25.78 24.36
C PRO A 4 -21.08 -25.80 22.97
N ASP A 5 -21.45 -24.89 22.06
CA ASP A 5 -20.79 -24.74 20.77
C ASP A 5 -19.43 -24.00 20.83
N LYS A 6 -19.09 -23.33 21.94
CA LYS A 6 -17.76 -22.72 22.13
C LYS A 6 -16.61 -23.73 22.26
N VAL A 7 -16.93 -25.00 22.47
CA VAL A 7 -15.95 -26.12 22.54
C VAL A 7 -15.70 -26.74 21.16
N ARG A 8 -16.49 -26.39 20.13
CA ARG A 8 -16.13 -26.67 18.74
C ARG A 8 -14.99 -25.72 18.38
N PHE A 9 -13.83 -26.28 18.07
CA PHE A 9 -12.60 -25.58 17.66
C PHE A 9 -12.91 -24.26 16.94
N ASN A 10 -12.21 -23.17 17.32
CA ASN A 10 -12.26 -21.90 16.60
C ASN A 10 -11.83 -22.15 15.14
N LEU A 11 -12.82 -22.43 14.28
CA LEU A 11 -12.65 -22.89 12.90
C LEU A 11 -11.68 -21.99 12.11
N PRO A 12 -11.77 -20.64 12.20
CA PRO A 12 -10.76 -19.73 11.68
C PRO A 12 -9.32 -20.03 12.07
N VAL A 13 -9.10 -20.36 13.35
CA VAL A 13 -7.76 -20.60 13.90
C VAL A 13 -7.24 -21.94 13.41
N ALA A 14 -8.08 -22.97 13.39
CA ALA A 14 -7.71 -24.28 12.87
C ALA A 14 -7.38 -24.22 11.37
N LEU A 15 -8.23 -23.57 10.57
CA LEU A 15 -8.00 -23.40 9.13
C LEU A 15 -6.78 -22.52 8.85
N ASN A 16 -6.53 -21.46 9.64
CA ASN A 16 -5.29 -20.68 9.49
C ASN A 16 -4.05 -21.54 9.70
N LYS A 17 -4.02 -22.33 10.77
CA LYS A 17 -2.90 -23.23 11.05
C LYS A 17 -2.73 -24.28 9.96
N MET A 18 -3.84 -24.79 9.42
CA MET A 18 -3.81 -25.74 8.32
C MET A 18 -3.20 -25.10 7.06
N ALA A 19 -3.59 -23.88 6.71
CA ALA A 19 -2.98 -23.13 5.62
C ALA A 19 -1.48 -22.91 5.85
N ASP A 20 -1.06 -22.60 7.08
CA ASP A 20 0.36 -22.44 7.41
C ASP A 20 1.14 -23.75 7.23
N TRP A 21 0.58 -24.88 7.66
CA TRP A 21 1.20 -26.19 7.45
C TRP A 21 1.25 -26.58 5.97
N GLN A 22 0.21 -26.27 5.20
CA GLN A 22 0.20 -26.49 3.76
C GLN A 22 1.33 -25.71 3.07
N LEU A 23 1.55 -24.44 3.44
CA LEU A 23 2.63 -23.62 2.90
C LEU A 23 4.03 -24.07 3.34
N THR A 24 4.20 -24.37 4.63
CA THR A 24 5.53 -24.60 5.22
C THR A 24 6.01 -26.04 5.10
N ILE A 25 5.12 -27.02 5.27
CA ILE A 25 5.45 -28.44 5.29
C ILE A 25 5.15 -29.08 3.95
N ALA A 26 3.92 -28.96 3.46
CA ALA A 26 3.49 -29.62 2.23
C ALA A 26 3.94 -28.90 0.96
N ARG A 27 4.37 -27.63 1.06
CA ARG A 27 4.65 -26.73 -0.07
C ARG A 27 3.48 -26.64 -1.06
N ASP A 28 2.27 -26.80 -0.53
CA ASP A 28 1.03 -26.81 -1.31
C ASP A 28 0.34 -25.44 -1.21
N VAL A 29 0.75 -24.52 -2.10
CA VAL A 29 0.18 -23.17 -2.18
C VAL A 29 -1.29 -23.21 -2.59
N SER A 30 -1.64 -24.10 -3.53
CA SER A 30 -3.03 -24.28 -3.98
C SER A 30 -3.94 -24.77 -2.85
N GLY A 31 -3.48 -25.73 -2.04
CA GLY A 31 -4.18 -26.21 -0.86
C GLY A 31 -4.36 -25.11 0.19
N ALA A 32 -3.31 -24.33 0.44
CA ALA A 32 -3.38 -23.18 1.36
C ALA A 32 -4.40 -22.13 0.91
N LYS A 33 -4.44 -21.79 -0.38
CA LYS A 33 -5.44 -20.85 -0.93
C LYS A 33 -6.86 -21.35 -0.72
N ARG A 34 -7.15 -22.61 -1.06
CA ARG A 34 -8.47 -23.21 -0.83
C ARG A 34 -8.88 -23.17 0.65
N THR A 35 -7.94 -23.45 1.55
CA THR A 35 -8.18 -23.38 3.00
C THR A 35 -8.50 -21.95 3.46
N LEU A 36 -7.82 -20.95 2.91
CA LEU A 36 -8.11 -19.54 3.20
C LEU A 36 -9.46 -19.08 2.63
N GLU A 37 -9.84 -19.57 1.44
CA GLU A 37 -11.17 -19.33 0.85
C GLU A 37 -12.28 -19.90 1.75
N GLN A 38 -12.10 -21.09 2.31
CA GLN A 38 -13.05 -21.67 3.27
C GLN A 38 -13.29 -20.76 4.49
N ILE A 39 -12.28 -20.03 4.97
CA ILE A 39 -12.45 -19.06 6.07
C ILE A 39 -13.37 -17.91 5.63
N ARG A 40 -13.23 -17.42 4.39
CA ARG A 40 -14.05 -16.34 3.84
C ARG A 40 -15.50 -16.76 3.68
N GLU A 41 -15.73 -17.98 3.21
CA GLU A 41 -17.07 -18.56 3.00
C GLU A 41 -17.77 -18.90 4.32
N ALA A 42 -17.05 -19.45 5.28
CA ALA A 42 -17.63 -19.88 6.56
C ALA A 42 -18.04 -18.69 7.44
N LEU A 43 -17.30 -17.58 7.38
CA LEU A 43 -17.48 -16.43 8.28
C LEU A 43 -17.42 -15.10 7.53
N PRO A 44 -18.35 -14.87 6.58
CA PRO A 44 -18.35 -13.65 5.76
C PRO A 44 -18.48 -12.41 6.64
N GLY A 45 -17.70 -11.39 6.31
CA GLY A 45 -17.68 -10.12 7.03
C GLY A 45 -17.05 -10.13 8.44
N SER A 46 -16.44 -11.25 8.83
CA SER A 46 -15.65 -11.33 10.06
C SER A 46 -14.22 -10.81 9.87
N GLN A 47 -13.55 -10.50 10.98
CA GLN A 47 -12.09 -10.22 10.99
C GLN A 47 -11.28 -11.39 10.40
N ALA A 48 -11.72 -12.63 10.63
CA ALA A 48 -11.06 -13.82 10.09
C ALA A 48 -11.13 -13.86 8.56
N ALA A 49 -12.30 -13.56 7.98
CA ALA A 49 -12.46 -13.47 6.53
C ALA A 49 -11.61 -12.33 5.94
N GLN A 50 -11.58 -11.17 6.60
CA GLN A 50 -10.73 -10.06 6.16
C GLN A 50 -9.25 -10.44 6.16
N PHE A 51 -8.78 -11.10 7.22
CA PHE A 51 -7.40 -11.57 7.34
C PHE A 51 -7.08 -12.62 6.25
N ALA A 52 -7.99 -13.55 5.98
CA ALA A 52 -7.84 -14.52 4.90
C ALA A 52 -7.74 -13.84 3.52
N SER A 53 -8.56 -12.81 3.25
CA SER A 53 -8.44 -12.00 2.02
C SER A 53 -7.06 -11.36 1.88
N GLN A 54 -6.48 -10.81 2.96
CA GLN A 54 -5.13 -10.25 2.91
C GLN A 54 -4.09 -11.31 2.56
N ARG A 55 -4.19 -12.49 3.18
CA ARG A 55 -3.26 -13.58 2.92
C ARG A 55 -3.32 -14.09 1.48
N LEU A 56 -4.53 -14.24 0.92
CA LEU A 56 -4.71 -14.62 -0.48
C LEU A 56 -4.05 -13.61 -1.41
N SER A 57 -4.30 -12.31 -1.19
CA SER A 57 -3.64 -11.23 -1.93
C SER A 57 -2.12 -11.32 -1.87
N SER A 58 -1.55 -11.59 -0.69
CA SER A 58 -0.10 -11.70 -0.53
C SER A 58 0.49 -12.94 -1.22
N LEU A 59 -0.24 -14.06 -1.22
CA LEU A 59 0.20 -15.28 -1.92
C LEU A 59 0.24 -15.05 -3.43
N ASP A 60 -0.80 -14.45 -4.01
CA ASP A 60 -0.85 -14.14 -5.44
C ASP A 60 0.26 -13.14 -5.83
N ALA A 61 0.55 -12.16 -4.98
CA ALA A 61 1.64 -11.22 -5.20
C ALA A 61 3.03 -11.90 -5.12
N SER A 62 3.19 -12.92 -4.28
CA SER A 62 4.42 -13.72 -4.19
C SER A 62 4.62 -14.56 -5.45
N GLU A 63 3.60 -15.30 -5.89
CA GLU A 63 3.66 -16.11 -7.11
C GLU A 63 3.94 -15.24 -8.35
N GLU A 64 3.35 -14.05 -8.43
CA GLU A 64 3.64 -13.11 -9.51
C GLU A 64 5.12 -12.66 -9.50
N SER A 65 5.68 -12.46 -8.31
CA SER A 65 7.09 -12.07 -8.16
C SER A 65 8.05 -13.22 -8.48
N GLU A 66 7.67 -14.45 -8.15
CA GLU A 66 8.40 -15.67 -8.49
C GLU A 66 8.41 -15.89 -10.00
N ALA A 67 7.26 -15.77 -10.67
CA ALA A 67 7.16 -15.87 -12.13
C ALA A 67 8.03 -14.81 -12.84
N ALA A 68 8.02 -13.58 -12.36
CA ALA A 68 8.88 -12.52 -12.92
C ALA A 68 10.38 -12.81 -12.73
N ALA A 69 10.77 -13.44 -11.62
CA ALA A 69 12.15 -13.85 -11.36
C ALA A 69 12.57 -15.04 -12.24
N GLU A 70 11.66 -15.96 -12.53
CA GLU A 70 11.88 -17.07 -13.47
C GLU A 70 12.09 -16.55 -14.90
N ASP A 71 11.22 -15.66 -15.39
CA ASP A 71 11.36 -15.02 -16.72
C ASP A 71 12.71 -14.29 -16.86
N PHE A 72 13.12 -13.59 -15.80
CA PHE A 72 14.42 -12.93 -15.75
C PHE A 72 15.57 -13.94 -15.83
N ASN A 73 15.51 -15.01 -15.05
CA ASN A 73 16.56 -16.03 -15.02
C ASN A 73 16.67 -16.77 -16.36
N GLU A 74 15.54 -17.07 -17.01
CA GLU A 74 15.51 -17.66 -18.35
C GLU A 74 16.16 -16.73 -19.39
N SER A 75 15.83 -15.43 -19.35
CA SER A 75 16.48 -14.42 -20.20
C SER A 75 18.00 -14.36 -19.98
N TYR A 76 18.45 -14.45 -18.73
CA TYR A 76 19.87 -14.51 -18.41
C TYR A 76 20.56 -15.76 -18.94
N ARG A 77 19.91 -16.93 -18.84
CA ARG A 77 20.45 -18.18 -19.39
C ARG A 77 20.62 -18.09 -20.90
N HIS A 78 19.65 -17.54 -21.62
CA HIS A 78 19.75 -17.34 -23.06
C HIS A 78 20.91 -16.40 -23.43
N LEU A 79 21.10 -15.30 -22.69
CA LEU A 79 22.25 -14.39 -22.91
C LEU A 79 23.60 -15.07 -22.67
N VAL A 80 23.69 -15.94 -21.65
CA VAL A 80 24.91 -16.74 -21.38
C VAL A 80 25.16 -17.73 -22.51
N GLU A 81 24.13 -18.43 -22.99
CA GLU A 81 24.23 -19.36 -24.12
C GLU A 81 24.65 -18.66 -25.42
N GLU A 82 24.06 -17.49 -25.71
CA GLU A 82 24.41 -16.67 -26.88
C GLU A 82 25.86 -16.16 -26.81
N SER A 83 26.30 -15.75 -25.62
CA SER A 83 27.66 -15.29 -25.37
C SER A 83 28.67 -16.44 -25.51
N ALA A 84 28.36 -17.62 -24.96
CA ALA A 84 29.19 -18.82 -25.11
C ALA A 84 29.28 -19.28 -26.58
N ALA A 85 28.24 -19.07 -27.39
CA ALA A 85 28.25 -19.39 -28.81
C ALA A 85 29.06 -18.38 -29.66
N LYS A 86 29.30 -17.17 -29.14
CA LYS A 86 30.04 -16.07 -29.80
C LYS A 86 31.45 -15.86 -29.22
N ASP A 87 31.92 -16.79 -28.40
CA ASP A 87 33.16 -16.68 -27.63
C ASP A 87 34.41 -16.91 -28.50
N ASP A 88 34.72 -15.95 -29.38
CA ASP A 88 35.91 -15.97 -30.23
C ASP A 88 37.15 -15.37 -29.52
N PHE A 89 37.06 -15.01 -28.22
CA PHE A 89 38.14 -14.46 -27.37
C PHE A 89 39.02 -13.34 -27.98
N THR A 90 38.57 -12.63 -29.02
CA THR A 90 39.37 -11.64 -29.75
C THR A 90 39.24 -10.19 -29.23
N GLY A 91 38.62 -9.95 -28.08
CA GLY A 91 38.47 -8.59 -27.54
C GLY A 91 38.06 -8.51 -26.06
N PRO A 92 38.08 -7.31 -25.46
CA PRO A 92 37.63 -7.07 -24.09
C PRO A 92 36.14 -7.41 -23.93
N LEU A 93 35.78 -8.04 -22.81
CA LEU A 93 34.39 -8.38 -22.48
C LEU A 93 33.52 -7.10 -22.45
N GLU A 94 32.52 -7.04 -23.32
CA GLU A 94 31.49 -6.00 -23.26
C GLU A 94 30.52 -6.33 -22.12
N ILE A 95 30.58 -5.56 -21.03
CA ILE A 95 29.61 -5.66 -19.95
C ILE A 95 28.31 -5.02 -20.43
N PRO A 96 27.18 -5.75 -20.47
CA PRO A 96 25.89 -5.16 -20.82
C PRO A 96 25.60 -3.98 -19.89
N ARG A 97 25.43 -2.77 -20.45
CA ARG A 97 24.98 -1.62 -19.66
C ARG A 97 23.56 -1.89 -19.21
N ALA A 98 23.30 -1.71 -17.91
CA ALA A 98 21.95 -1.68 -17.39
C ALA A 98 21.13 -0.68 -18.21
N VAL A 99 20.03 -1.13 -18.79
CA VAL A 99 19.08 -0.24 -19.46
C VAL A 99 18.52 0.67 -18.37
N GLU A 100 18.85 1.96 -18.43
CA GLU A 100 18.25 2.97 -17.56
C GLU A 100 16.77 3.07 -17.96
N VAL A 101 15.91 2.35 -17.23
CA VAL A 101 14.46 2.48 -17.39
C VAL A 101 14.09 3.88 -16.93
N ASP A 102 13.38 4.61 -17.78
CA ASP A 102 12.84 5.93 -17.43
C ASP A 102 12.01 5.80 -16.14
N PRO A 103 12.32 6.58 -15.08
CA PRO A 103 11.56 6.56 -13.84
C PRO A 103 10.04 6.69 -14.04
N LEU A 104 9.61 7.45 -15.05
CA LEU A 104 8.18 7.61 -15.40
C LEU A 104 7.55 6.30 -15.88
N GLN A 105 8.26 5.56 -16.73
CA GLN A 105 7.80 4.25 -17.22
C GLN A 105 7.75 3.21 -16.11
N ALA A 106 8.73 3.24 -15.20
CA ALA A 106 8.77 2.35 -14.04
C ALA A 106 7.58 2.62 -13.09
N ASP A 107 7.20 3.88 -12.89
CA ASP A 107 6.07 4.24 -12.03
C ASP A 107 4.71 3.94 -12.68
N GLU A 108 4.59 4.08 -14.01
CA GLU A 108 3.40 3.63 -14.74
C GLU A 108 3.24 2.10 -14.67
N ALA A 109 4.32 1.34 -14.84
CA ALA A 109 4.29 -0.11 -14.70
C ALA A 109 3.83 -0.56 -13.30
N LYS A 110 4.35 0.10 -12.24
CA LYS A 110 3.90 -0.16 -10.85
C LYS A 110 2.41 0.13 -10.68
N LEU A 111 1.91 1.22 -11.26
CA LEU A 111 0.49 1.56 -11.22
C LEU A 111 -0.37 0.49 -11.90
N GLN A 112 0.02 0.02 -13.09
CA GLN A 112 -0.71 -1.03 -13.79
C GLN A 112 -0.73 -2.36 -13.00
N THR A 113 0.41 -2.75 -12.44
CA THR A 113 0.49 -3.92 -11.55
C THR A 113 -0.42 -3.77 -10.34
N CYS A 114 -0.40 -2.61 -9.69
CA CYS A 114 -1.23 -2.34 -8.52
C CYS A 114 -2.73 -2.36 -8.86
N LEU A 115 -3.13 -1.76 -9.98
CA LEU A 115 -4.52 -1.80 -10.48
C LEU A 115 -4.99 -3.22 -10.74
N ARG A 116 -4.16 -4.07 -11.37
CA ARG A 116 -4.49 -5.48 -11.59
C ARG A 116 -4.64 -6.22 -10.26
N ARG A 117 -3.73 -5.99 -9.29
CA ARG A 117 -3.82 -6.61 -7.95
C ARG A 117 -5.07 -6.19 -7.19
N VAL A 118 -5.49 -4.94 -7.30
CA VAL A 118 -6.77 -4.47 -6.72
C VAL A 118 -7.98 -5.08 -7.44
N ALA A 119 -7.90 -5.28 -8.76
CA ALA A 119 -8.97 -5.93 -9.52
C ALA A 119 -9.13 -7.42 -9.13
N LEU A 120 -8.01 -8.12 -8.91
CA LEU A 120 -7.99 -9.51 -8.44
C LEU A 120 -8.46 -9.64 -6.99
N HIS A 121 -7.99 -8.75 -6.11
CA HIS A 121 -8.29 -8.74 -4.68
C HIS A 121 -8.86 -7.40 -4.24
N PRO A 122 -10.16 -7.14 -4.50
CA PRO A 122 -10.79 -5.86 -4.19
C PRO A 122 -10.85 -5.59 -2.68
N ASP A 123 -10.79 -6.61 -1.83
CA ASP A 123 -10.83 -6.44 -0.37
C ASP A 123 -9.43 -6.40 0.27
N SER A 124 -8.36 -6.41 -0.55
CA SER A 124 -6.99 -6.33 -0.06
C SER A 124 -6.69 -4.91 0.45
N ILE A 125 -6.36 -4.82 1.74
CA ILE A 125 -5.96 -3.58 2.41
C ILE A 125 -4.63 -3.13 1.82
N ASN A 126 -3.65 -4.04 1.75
CA ASN A 126 -2.31 -3.70 1.26
C ASN A 126 -2.36 -3.18 -0.17
N ASN A 127 -3.08 -3.86 -1.08
CA ASN A 127 -3.16 -3.42 -2.48
C ASN A 127 -3.80 -2.03 -2.59
N ARG A 128 -4.82 -1.73 -1.78
CA ARG A 128 -5.47 -0.41 -1.80
C ARG A 128 -4.63 0.69 -1.18
N GLU A 129 -3.89 0.40 -0.11
CA GLU A 129 -2.95 1.35 0.49
C GLU A 129 -1.77 1.64 -0.46
N GLU A 130 -1.25 0.62 -1.14
CA GLU A 130 -0.25 0.78 -2.20
C GLU A 130 -0.78 1.63 -3.35
N LEU A 131 -2.01 1.37 -3.82
CA LEU A 131 -2.64 2.14 -4.88
C LEU A 131 -2.84 3.61 -4.46
N ALA A 132 -3.27 3.85 -3.22
CA ALA A 132 -3.40 5.20 -2.68
C ALA A 132 -2.03 5.93 -2.63
N ALA A 133 -0.96 5.22 -2.25
CA ALA A 133 0.38 5.79 -2.23
C ALA A 133 0.87 6.19 -3.63
N LEU A 134 0.59 5.36 -4.65
CA LEU A 134 0.92 5.66 -6.05
C LEU A 134 0.14 6.88 -6.57
N TYR A 135 -1.15 7.00 -6.21
CA TYR A 135 -1.95 8.18 -6.56
C TYR A 135 -1.43 9.47 -5.93
N LEU A 136 -0.93 9.42 -4.69
CA LEU A 136 -0.36 10.59 -4.01
C LEU A 136 1.02 10.97 -4.54
N GLY A 137 1.87 9.97 -4.83
CA GLY A 137 3.24 10.17 -5.27
C GLY A 137 3.31 10.61 -6.73
N HIS A 138 3.02 9.68 -7.64
CA HIS A 138 3.29 9.84 -9.07
C HIS A 138 2.22 10.70 -9.76
N MET A 139 0.94 10.39 -9.51
CA MET A 139 -0.17 11.04 -10.20
C MET A 139 -0.59 12.38 -9.59
N LYS A 140 -0.18 12.66 -8.34
CA LYS A 140 -0.62 13.83 -7.56
C LYS A 140 -2.15 13.98 -7.56
N GLN A 141 -2.86 12.85 -7.46
CA GLN A 141 -4.31 12.74 -7.48
C GLN A 141 -4.83 12.40 -6.07
N PRO A 142 -4.89 13.36 -5.13
CA PRO A 142 -5.30 13.11 -3.76
C PRO A 142 -6.74 12.60 -3.66
N ALA A 143 -7.63 13.02 -4.56
CA ALA A 143 -9.01 12.54 -4.59
C ALA A 143 -9.11 11.03 -4.84
N LEU A 144 -8.34 10.48 -5.80
CA LEU A 144 -8.34 9.04 -6.06
C LEU A 144 -7.71 8.23 -4.92
N ALA A 145 -6.73 8.80 -4.23
CA ALA A 145 -6.16 8.19 -3.03
C ALA A 145 -7.18 8.13 -1.89
N ILE A 146 -7.94 9.21 -1.66
CA ILE A 146 -9.02 9.25 -0.66
C ILE A 146 -10.08 8.19 -0.96
N GLN A 147 -10.50 8.03 -2.22
CA GLN A 147 -11.47 7.00 -2.61
C GLN A 147 -11.03 5.58 -2.22
N GLN A 148 -9.72 5.28 -2.22
CA GLN A 148 -9.25 3.98 -1.77
C GLN A 148 -9.47 3.79 -0.27
N TYR A 149 -9.17 4.80 0.54
CA TYR A 149 -9.42 4.75 1.99
C TYR A 149 -10.91 4.75 2.33
N GLU A 150 -11.73 5.47 1.59
CA GLU A 150 -13.20 5.42 1.71
C GLU A 150 -13.71 4.00 1.47
N HIS A 151 -13.20 3.32 0.44
CA HIS A 151 -13.51 1.91 0.22
C HIS A 151 -13.10 1.04 1.40
N LEU A 152 -11.88 1.21 1.94
CA LEU A 152 -11.41 0.47 3.12
C LEU A 152 -12.31 0.67 4.34
N LEU A 153 -12.86 1.86 4.54
CA LEU A 153 -13.79 2.15 5.64
C LEU A 153 -15.11 1.38 5.55
N THR A 154 -15.52 1.00 4.32
CA THR A 154 -16.72 0.18 4.07
C THR A 154 -16.49 -1.33 4.22
N LEU A 155 -15.22 -1.78 4.27
CA LEU A 155 -14.93 -3.21 4.34
C LEU A 155 -15.44 -3.83 5.65
N PRO A 156 -16.14 -4.97 5.58
CA PRO A 156 -16.60 -5.67 6.76
C PRO A 156 -15.42 -6.35 7.47
N GLY A 157 -15.56 -6.60 8.77
CA GLY A 157 -14.50 -7.17 9.59
C GLY A 157 -13.39 -6.19 9.99
N THR A 158 -13.41 -4.95 9.50
CA THR A 158 -12.43 -3.92 9.87
C THR A 158 -12.53 -3.51 11.33
N THR A 159 -11.38 -3.37 11.99
CA THR A 159 -11.29 -2.93 13.39
C THR A 159 -11.45 -1.41 13.51
N ILE A 160 -11.91 -0.94 14.68
CA ILE A 160 -11.96 0.50 15.00
C ILE A 160 -10.57 1.15 14.85
N HIS A 161 -9.51 0.42 15.22
CA HIS A 161 -8.13 0.89 15.09
C HIS A 161 -7.75 1.12 13.62
N GLN A 162 -8.06 0.19 12.72
CA GLN A 162 -7.82 0.36 11.28
C GLN A 162 -8.59 1.55 10.72
N LYS A 163 -9.90 1.65 11.01
CA LYS A 163 -10.72 2.80 10.56
C LYS A 163 -10.16 4.13 11.02
N THR A 164 -9.72 4.19 12.28
CA THR A 164 -9.06 5.36 12.87
C THR A 164 -7.76 5.70 12.13
N ALA A 165 -6.93 4.70 11.82
CA ALA A 165 -5.69 4.92 11.08
C ALA A 165 -5.96 5.47 9.68
N TRP A 166 -6.94 4.91 8.96
CA TRP A 166 -7.31 5.36 7.62
C TRP A 166 -7.92 6.76 7.61
N LEU A 167 -8.79 7.10 8.56
CA LEU A 167 -9.31 8.46 8.69
C LEU A 167 -8.21 9.49 8.98
N ASN A 168 -7.21 9.12 9.79
CA ASN A 168 -6.03 9.98 9.98
C ASN A 168 -5.24 10.15 8.67
N LYS A 169 -5.07 9.10 7.87
CA LYS A 169 -4.45 9.19 6.54
C LYS A 169 -5.25 10.11 5.60
N VAL A 170 -6.58 10.00 5.58
CA VAL A 170 -7.45 10.89 4.80
C VAL A 170 -7.27 12.34 5.23
N ALA A 171 -7.28 12.62 6.54
CA ALA A 171 -7.04 13.98 7.05
C ALA A 171 -5.65 14.50 6.64
N ASP A 172 -4.60 13.68 6.71
CA ASP A 172 -3.26 14.05 6.25
C ASP A 172 -3.23 14.40 4.75
N ILE A 173 -3.96 13.63 3.93
CA ILE A 173 -4.06 13.87 2.49
C ILE A 173 -4.80 15.18 2.22
N GLN A 174 -5.96 15.39 2.85
CA GLN A 174 -6.77 16.60 2.71
C GLN A 174 -5.98 17.87 3.09
N ILE A 175 -5.21 17.82 4.18
CA ILE A 175 -4.35 18.93 4.60
C ILE A 175 -3.26 19.22 3.55
N LYS A 176 -2.66 18.18 2.97
CA LYS A 176 -1.60 18.32 1.95
C LYS A 176 -2.14 18.80 0.60
N SER A 177 -3.35 18.40 0.23
CA SER A 177 -4.01 18.82 -1.01
C SER A 177 -4.64 20.21 -0.94
N GLY A 178 -4.69 20.82 0.25
CA GLY A 178 -5.25 22.16 0.45
C GLY A 178 -6.77 22.18 0.53
N GLU A 179 -7.38 21.10 1.02
CA GLU A 179 -8.82 21.03 1.26
C GLU A 179 -9.31 22.06 2.28
N THR A 180 -10.63 22.26 2.31
CA THR A 180 -11.25 23.21 3.24
C THR A 180 -11.13 22.76 4.69
N TYR A 181 -11.10 23.73 5.61
CA TYR A 181 -11.07 23.46 7.05
C TYR A 181 -12.24 22.57 7.50
N GLU A 182 -13.45 22.81 6.96
CA GLU A 182 -14.63 22.03 7.33
C GLU A 182 -14.52 20.59 6.84
N SER A 183 -14.05 20.34 5.61
CA SER A 183 -13.83 18.98 5.08
C SER A 183 -12.86 18.17 5.96
N ILE A 184 -11.73 18.77 6.36
CA ILE A 184 -10.76 18.09 7.24
C ILE A 184 -11.35 17.86 8.64
N ARG A 185 -12.08 18.86 9.15
CA ARG A 185 -12.75 18.75 10.45
C ARG A 185 -13.77 17.62 10.47
N GLU A 186 -14.59 17.49 9.43
CA GLU A 186 -15.57 16.41 9.28
C GLU A 186 -14.89 15.04 9.34
N THR A 187 -13.79 14.85 8.61
CA THR A 187 -12.99 13.61 8.67
C THR A 187 -12.50 13.30 10.10
N LEU A 188 -11.99 14.28 10.83
CA LEU A 188 -11.54 14.10 12.21
C LEU A 188 -12.71 13.84 13.18
N GLN A 189 -13.87 14.42 12.93
CA GLN A 189 -15.09 14.15 13.70
C GLN A 189 -15.57 12.71 13.51
N LEU A 190 -15.38 12.11 12.33
CA LEU A 190 -15.65 10.69 12.14
C LEU A 190 -14.83 9.82 13.10
N ILE A 191 -13.56 10.16 13.36
CA ILE A 191 -12.73 9.44 14.34
C ILE A 191 -13.33 9.51 15.75
N ILE A 192 -13.78 10.69 16.16
CA ILE A 192 -14.45 10.89 17.45
C ILE A 192 -15.72 10.04 17.53
N SER A 193 -16.50 10.00 16.45
CA SER A 193 -17.75 9.25 16.38
C SER A 193 -17.54 7.72 16.46
N LEU A 194 -16.41 7.20 15.98
CA LEU A 194 -16.10 5.76 16.01
C LEU A 194 -15.99 5.23 17.45
N ASN A 195 -15.33 5.97 18.34
CA ASN A 195 -15.27 5.64 19.76
C ASN A 195 -14.95 6.89 20.61
N PRO A 196 -15.98 7.61 21.10
CA PRO A 196 -15.80 8.88 21.80
C PRO A 196 -14.95 8.81 23.07
N LYS A 197 -14.82 7.63 23.68
CA LYS A 197 -14.10 7.44 24.95
C LYS A 197 -12.67 6.93 24.76
N ALA A 198 -12.25 6.64 23.53
CA ALA A 198 -10.93 6.11 23.26
C ALA A 198 -9.89 7.22 23.06
N ALA A 199 -8.62 6.89 23.31
CA ALA A 199 -7.51 7.82 23.11
C ALA A 199 -7.49 8.49 21.71
N PRO A 200 -7.84 7.81 20.60
CA PRO A 200 -7.90 8.46 19.30
C PRO A 200 -8.93 9.59 19.18
N ALA A 201 -10.04 9.55 19.94
CA ALA A 201 -11.02 10.63 19.94
C ALA A 201 -10.43 11.90 20.57
N ALA A 202 -9.77 11.78 21.71
CA ALA A 202 -9.08 12.90 22.35
C ALA A 202 -7.97 13.49 21.46
N LEU A 203 -7.21 12.64 20.75
CA LEU A 203 -6.21 13.10 19.77
C LEU A 203 -6.84 13.82 18.58
N ALA A 204 -7.98 13.34 18.08
CA ALA A 204 -8.71 13.99 17.00
C ALA A 204 -9.29 15.35 17.44
N GLU A 205 -9.83 15.46 18.65
CA GLU A 205 -10.28 16.73 19.25
C GLU A 205 -9.14 17.73 19.35
N GLN A 206 -7.99 17.31 19.87
CA GLN A 206 -6.79 18.13 19.94
C GLN A 206 -6.37 18.59 18.55
N ARG A 207 -6.36 17.69 17.57
CA ARG A 207 -5.99 18.01 16.19
C ARG A 207 -6.94 19.03 15.56
N ILE A 208 -8.25 18.90 15.76
CA ILE A 208 -9.26 19.88 15.31
C ILE A 208 -8.97 21.28 15.90
N ALA A 209 -8.61 21.36 17.19
CA ALA A 209 -8.31 22.62 17.85
C ALA A 209 -7.10 23.35 17.22
N TYR A 210 -6.09 22.61 16.76
CA TYR A 210 -4.88 23.16 16.15
C TYR A 210 -4.86 23.13 14.61
N LEU A 211 -5.91 22.64 13.97
CA LEU A 211 -5.97 22.39 12.52
C LEU A 211 -5.63 23.63 11.68
N ARG A 212 -6.09 24.82 12.08
CA ARG A 212 -5.76 26.09 11.38
C ARG A 212 -4.26 26.39 11.33
N VAL A 213 -3.52 26.00 12.37
CA VAL A 213 -2.06 26.16 12.44
C VAL A 213 -1.38 25.13 11.56
N GLU A 214 -1.85 23.88 11.60
CA GLU A 214 -1.35 22.78 10.76
C GLU A 214 -1.46 23.11 9.27
N MET A 215 -2.64 23.55 8.81
CA MET A 215 -2.89 23.98 7.43
C MET A 215 -1.96 25.13 7.00
N ARG A 216 -1.75 26.12 7.87
CA ARG A 216 -0.82 27.23 7.61
C ARG A 216 0.63 26.74 7.46
N GLY A 217 1.03 25.75 8.25
CA GLY A 217 2.36 25.14 8.21
C GLY A 217 2.66 24.49 6.86
N VAL A 218 1.69 23.76 6.29
CA VAL A 218 1.82 23.14 4.97
C VAL A 218 1.91 24.19 3.86
N ASN A 219 1.07 25.23 3.90
CA ASN A 219 1.11 26.32 2.93
C ASN A 219 2.47 27.04 2.91
N LYS A 220 3.09 27.27 4.08
CA LYS A 220 4.44 27.85 4.17
C LYS A 220 5.52 26.97 3.55
N LYS A 221 5.45 25.64 3.74
CA LYS A 221 6.41 24.70 3.13
C LYS A 221 6.29 24.64 1.60
N SER A 222 5.08 24.80 1.06
CA SER A 222 4.86 24.83 -0.39
C SER A 222 5.42 26.10 -1.05
N LYS A 223 5.41 27.23 -0.33
CA LYS A 223 5.92 28.52 -0.82
C LYS A 223 7.41 28.66 -0.47
N LYS A 224 8.29 27.95 -1.18
CA LYS A 224 9.74 28.22 -1.11
C LYS A 224 9.97 29.68 -1.49
N LEU A 225 10.50 30.47 -0.56
CA LEU A 225 10.94 31.85 -0.81
C LEU A 225 12.08 31.78 -1.83
N GLN A 226 11.85 32.30 -3.03
CA GLN A 226 12.90 32.55 -4.02
C GLN A 226 13.78 33.67 -3.45
N LEU A 227 14.95 33.31 -2.91
CA LEU A 227 15.99 34.29 -2.59
C LEU A 227 16.52 34.81 -3.92
N GLY A 228 16.27 36.08 -4.23
CA GLY A 228 16.80 36.72 -5.43
C GLY A 228 18.33 36.66 -5.43
N SER A 229 18.92 36.24 -6.55
CA SER A 229 20.36 36.34 -6.75
C SER A 229 20.75 37.80 -6.76
N TYR A 230 21.52 38.24 -5.76
CA TYR A 230 22.24 39.50 -5.85
C TYR A 230 23.45 39.28 -6.75
N ASP A 231 23.45 39.95 -7.91
CA ASP A 231 24.66 40.09 -8.73
C ASP A 231 25.74 40.80 -7.90
N GLU A 232 26.89 40.14 -7.76
CA GLU A 232 28.11 40.72 -7.22
C GLU A 232 28.69 41.73 -8.22
N ASP A 233 28.10 42.92 -8.29
CA ASP A 233 28.72 44.07 -8.95
C ASP A 233 29.50 44.90 -7.91
N VAL A 234 30.51 44.25 -7.30
CA VAL A 234 31.50 44.95 -6.46
C VAL A 234 32.59 45.47 -7.38
N GLY A 235 32.33 46.65 -7.95
CA GLY A 235 33.30 47.39 -8.75
C GLY A 235 34.56 47.75 -7.96
N LEU A 236 35.69 47.17 -8.35
CA LEU A 236 37.01 47.70 -8.05
C LEU A 236 37.29 48.86 -9.02
N LYS A 237 37.08 50.10 -8.54
CA LYS A 237 37.66 51.28 -9.19
C LYS A 237 39.18 51.22 -9.00
N SER A 238 39.88 51.35 -10.14
CA SER A 238 41.34 51.50 -10.26
C SER A 238 41.88 52.71 -9.51
#